data_AF-A0A535WXJ4-F1
#
_entry.id   AF-A0A535WXJ4-F1
#
_cell.length_a   1.000
_cell.length_b   1.000
_cell.length_c   1.000
_cell.angle_alpha   90.00
_cell.angle_beta   90.00
_cell.angle_gamma   90.00
#
_symmetry.space_group_name_H-M   'P 1'
#
loop_
_entity.id
_entity.type
_entity.pdbx_description
1 polymer ?
#
loop_
_entity_poly.entity_id
_entity_poly.type
_entity_poly.pdbx_seq_one_letter_code
_entity_poly.pdbx_strand_id
1 'polypeptide(L)'
;MDDLGQATEDQVILAWLQAEIESPDFQAYLVGNPPNPANLSAALKAARSPDLKDDAQNGLRRQIITNVYGFGQGAGSFQGLGPDLQWRRVRLDTDEVGELLYARIGAAWPLLAPATRKVAEGATNIGHVFTGDSTNMVVLSLASGICHSDKKVPEIIALRGPDGHLVILEGHARATAIVLEAHRFPKGVDVFVGAGPSVANWPYL
;
A
#
# COMPACT_ATOMS: atom_id res chain seq x y z
N MET A 1 -11.01 12.09 9.22
CA MET A 1 -11.18 11.20 8.06
C MET A 1 -12.32 11.74 7.24
N ASP A 2 -11.99 12.30 6.07
CA ASP A 2 -12.98 12.82 5.15
C ASP A 2 -13.27 11.79 4.07
N ASP A 3 -14.54 11.52 3.82
CA ASP A 3 -14.96 10.59 2.78
C ASP A 3 -15.00 11.28 1.41
N LEU A 4 -14.18 10.81 0.46
CA LEU A 4 -14.07 11.37 -0.89
C LEU A 4 -14.92 10.61 -1.92
N GLY A 5 -15.69 9.60 -1.49
CA GLY A 5 -16.60 8.85 -2.33
C GLY A 5 -16.15 7.42 -2.64
N GLN A 6 -16.90 6.75 -3.52
CA GLN A 6 -16.58 5.41 -3.98
C GLN A 6 -15.31 5.42 -4.84
N ALA A 7 -14.52 4.35 -4.71
CA ALA A 7 -13.37 4.08 -5.57
C ALA A 7 -13.62 2.80 -6.36
N THR A 8 -13.15 2.76 -7.60
CA THR A 8 -13.15 1.52 -8.39
C THR A 8 -11.95 0.67 -8.03
N GLU A 9 -12.05 -0.64 -8.23
CA GLU A 9 -10.90 -1.54 -8.06
C GLU A 9 -9.73 -1.14 -8.97
N ASP A 10 -9.99 -0.65 -10.18
CA ASP A 10 -8.93 -0.24 -11.11
C ASP A 10 -8.12 0.95 -10.58
N GLN A 11 -8.74 1.85 -9.80
CA GLN A 11 -8.03 2.92 -9.09
C GLN A 11 -7.12 2.37 -7.99
N VAL A 12 -7.61 1.38 -7.23
CA VAL A 12 -6.85 0.73 -6.14
C VAL A 12 -5.68 -0.07 -6.72
N ILE A 13 -5.92 -0.85 -7.77
CA ILE A 13 -4.90 -1.62 -8.50
C ILE A 13 -3.84 -0.69 -9.10
N LEU A 14 -4.25 0.45 -9.65
CA LEU A 14 -3.29 1.45 -10.16
C LEU A 14 -2.39 1.99 -9.04
N ALA A 15 -2.96 2.36 -7.89
CA ALA A 15 -2.16 2.85 -6.76
C ALA A 15 -1.18 1.78 -6.24
N TRP A 16 -1.63 0.52 -6.16
CA TRP A 16 -0.77 -0.62 -5.83
C TRP A 16 0.37 -0.78 -6.84
N LEU A 17 0.05 -0.78 -8.14
CA LEU A 17 1.08 -0.93 -9.17
C LEU A 17 2.09 0.23 -9.12
N GLN A 18 1.63 1.46 -8.91
CA GLN A 18 2.50 2.62 -8.75
C GLN A 18 3.39 2.53 -7.51
N ALA A 19 2.95 1.84 -6.46
CA ALA A 19 3.76 1.52 -5.30
C ALA A 19 4.92 0.58 -5.62
N GLU A 20 4.59 -0.50 -6.32
CA GLU A 20 5.50 -1.63 -6.53
C GLU A 20 6.44 -1.42 -7.71
N ILE A 21 6.06 -0.62 -8.72
CA ILE A 21 6.80 -0.51 -9.97
C ILE A 21 8.21 0.07 -9.80
N GLU A 22 8.49 0.76 -8.70
CA GLU A 22 9.82 1.28 -8.38
C GLU A 22 10.70 0.28 -7.59
N SER A 23 10.13 -0.84 -7.13
CA SER A 23 10.87 -1.92 -6.44
C SER A 23 11.72 -2.73 -7.43
N PRO A 24 13.04 -2.85 -7.23
CA PRO A 24 13.91 -3.65 -8.10
C PRO A 24 13.49 -5.12 -8.20
N ASP A 25 13.07 -5.73 -7.10
CA ASP A 25 12.64 -7.13 -7.07
C ASP A 25 11.34 -7.33 -7.86
N PHE A 26 10.42 -6.38 -7.77
CA PHE A 26 9.19 -6.40 -8.55
C PHE A 26 9.47 -6.17 -10.04
N GLN A 27 10.38 -5.26 -10.39
CA GLN A 27 10.82 -5.08 -11.78
C GLN A 27 11.47 -6.35 -12.34
N ALA A 28 12.30 -7.03 -11.55
CA ALA A 28 12.91 -8.30 -11.93
C ALA A 28 11.86 -9.40 -12.14
N TYR A 29 10.86 -9.48 -11.26
CA TYR A 29 9.70 -10.37 -11.43
C TYR A 29 8.97 -10.10 -12.75
N LEU A 30 8.70 -8.83 -13.08
CA LEU A 30 8.00 -8.44 -14.31
C LEU A 30 8.80 -8.77 -15.58
N VAL A 31 10.12 -8.61 -15.54
CA VAL A 31 11.00 -9.03 -16.64
C VAL A 31 10.89 -10.54 -16.87
N GLY A 32 10.73 -11.32 -15.80
CA GLY A 32 10.45 -12.76 -15.87
C GLY A 32 11.69 -13.62 -16.20
N ASN A 33 11.45 -14.92 -16.34
CA ASN A 33 12.46 -15.91 -16.71
C ASN A 33 11.89 -16.90 -17.75
N PRO A 34 12.34 -16.88 -19.03
CA PRO A 34 13.45 -16.07 -19.56
C PRO A 34 13.14 -14.56 -19.59
N PRO A 35 14.16 -13.69 -19.44
CA PRO A 35 13.97 -12.24 -19.40
C PRO A 35 13.33 -11.69 -20.67
N ASN A 36 12.24 -10.93 -20.51
CA ASN A 36 11.61 -10.16 -21.57
C ASN A 36 11.42 -8.69 -21.15
N PRO A 37 12.31 -7.77 -21.57
CA PRO A 37 12.21 -6.34 -21.24
C PRO A 37 10.90 -5.67 -21.70
N ALA A 38 10.20 -6.24 -22.68
CA ALA A 38 8.91 -5.70 -23.14
C ALA A 38 7.83 -5.78 -22.05
N ASN A 39 7.89 -6.79 -21.17
CA ASN A 39 6.94 -6.94 -20.06
C ASN A 39 7.08 -5.77 -19.07
N LEU A 40 8.32 -5.46 -18.67
CA LEU A 40 8.60 -4.33 -17.79
C LEU A 40 8.22 -3.00 -18.45
N SER A 41 8.53 -2.83 -19.74
CA SER A 41 8.14 -1.63 -20.49
C SER A 41 6.62 -1.42 -20.51
N ALA A 42 5.85 -2.48 -20.75
CA ALA A 42 4.39 -2.42 -20.72
C ALA A 42 3.84 -2.09 -19.32
N ALA A 43 4.38 -2.71 -18.28
CA ALA A 43 3.99 -2.42 -16.89
C ALA A 43 4.33 -0.98 -16.47
N LEU A 44 5.52 -0.48 -16.83
CA LEU A 44 5.93 0.90 -16.58
C LEU A 44 5.00 1.90 -17.27
N LYS A 45 4.62 1.64 -18.53
CA LYS A 45 3.65 2.46 -19.25
C LYS A 45 2.30 2.45 -18.54
N ALA A 46 1.81 1.28 -18.14
CA ALA A 46 0.55 1.13 -17.44
C ALA A 46 0.53 1.83 -16.07
N ALA A 47 1.67 1.93 -15.38
CA ALA A 47 1.78 2.60 -14.08
C ALA A 47 1.98 4.13 -14.18
N ARG A 48 2.85 4.59 -15.10
CA ARG A 48 3.33 5.98 -15.16
C ARG A 48 2.50 6.89 -16.07
N SER A 49 1.82 6.31 -17.06
CA SER A 49 0.93 7.04 -17.98
C SER A 49 -0.46 6.41 -17.99
N PRO A 50 -1.16 6.37 -16.85
CA PRO A 50 -2.39 5.60 -16.74
C PRO A 50 -3.54 6.28 -17.47
N ASP A 51 -4.25 5.51 -18.29
CA ASP A 51 -5.64 5.79 -18.67
C ASP A 51 -6.55 4.79 -17.95
N LEU A 52 -7.47 5.28 -17.12
CA LEU A 52 -8.46 4.46 -16.42
C LEU A 52 -9.70 4.16 -17.27
N LYS A 53 -9.82 4.78 -18.46
CA LYS A 53 -10.88 4.49 -19.44
C LYS A 53 -10.44 3.46 -20.49
N ASP A 54 -9.17 3.05 -20.45
CA ASP A 54 -8.60 2.03 -21.33
C ASP A 54 -8.67 0.66 -20.67
N ASP A 55 -9.65 -0.15 -21.09
CA ASP A 55 -9.90 -1.49 -20.56
C ASP A 55 -8.70 -2.43 -20.75
N ALA A 56 -7.91 -2.26 -21.82
CA ALA A 56 -6.73 -3.09 -22.05
C ALA A 56 -5.63 -2.76 -21.03
N GLN A 57 -5.43 -1.47 -20.73
CA GLN A 57 -4.52 -1.07 -19.66
C GLN A 57 -5.02 -1.54 -18.29
N ASN A 58 -6.30 -1.35 -17.97
CA ASN A 58 -6.89 -1.81 -16.70
C ASN A 58 -6.74 -3.33 -16.55
N GLY A 59 -7.03 -4.08 -17.62
CA GLY A 59 -6.85 -5.52 -17.68
C GLY A 59 -5.41 -5.96 -17.43
N LEU A 60 -4.42 -5.28 -18.03
CA LEU A 60 -3.01 -5.54 -17.78
C LEU A 60 -2.61 -5.29 -16.32
N ARG A 61 -2.99 -4.13 -15.75
CA ARG A 61 -2.68 -3.82 -14.34
C ARG A 61 -3.29 -4.86 -13.40
N ARG A 62 -4.56 -5.24 -13.65
CA ARG A 62 -5.26 -6.27 -12.90
C ARG A 62 -4.58 -7.62 -13.01
N GLN A 63 -4.18 -8.04 -14.19
CA GLN A 63 -3.46 -9.30 -14.40
C GLN A 63 -2.15 -9.32 -13.59
N ILE A 64 -1.37 -8.24 -13.64
CA ILE A 64 -0.11 -8.13 -12.88
C ILE A 64 -0.37 -8.26 -11.37
N ILE A 65 -1.22 -7.41 -10.81
CA ILE A 65 -1.46 -7.38 -9.36
C ILE A 65 -2.14 -8.67 -8.87
N THR A 66 -3.03 -9.25 -9.66
CA THR A 66 -3.66 -10.55 -9.34
C THR A 66 -2.63 -11.67 -9.29
N ASN A 67 -1.72 -11.74 -10.26
CA ASN A 67 -0.73 -12.81 -10.33
C ASN A 67 0.30 -12.75 -9.20
N VAL A 68 0.65 -11.55 -8.73
CA VAL A 68 1.64 -11.37 -7.65
C VAL A 68 1.01 -11.42 -6.27
N TYR A 69 -0.13 -10.75 -6.09
CA TYR A 69 -0.71 -10.49 -4.76
C TYR A 69 -2.07 -11.14 -4.54
N GLY A 70 -2.68 -11.75 -5.56
CA GLY A 70 -3.96 -12.48 -5.45
C GLY A 70 -5.20 -11.58 -5.38
N PHE A 71 -5.13 -10.35 -5.89
CA PHE A 71 -6.25 -9.40 -5.91
C PHE A 71 -7.53 -10.03 -6.48
N GLY A 72 -8.63 -9.94 -5.73
CA GLY A 72 -9.94 -10.48 -6.13
C GLY A 72 -10.03 -12.01 -6.17
N GLN A 73 -8.97 -12.75 -5.82
CA GLN A 73 -8.96 -14.21 -5.80
C GLN A 73 -9.05 -14.82 -4.39
N GLY A 74 -9.02 -13.97 -3.35
CA GLY A 74 -8.99 -14.47 -1.97
C GLY A 74 -7.71 -15.24 -1.64
N ALA A 75 -6.60 -14.88 -2.29
CA ALA A 75 -5.29 -15.53 -2.17
C ALA A 75 -4.17 -14.49 -1.98
N GLY A 76 -2.96 -14.92 -1.66
CA GLY A 76 -1.82 -14.02 -1.44
C GLY A 76 -2.10 -12.97 -0.36
N SER A 77 -1.82 -11.70 -0.64
CA SER A 77 -2.14 -10.57 0.25
C SER A 77 -3.64 -10.42 0.50
N PHE A 78 -4.48 -10.95 -0.38
CA PHE A 78 -5.94 -10.90 -0.27
C PHE A 78 -6.54 -12.17 0.34
N GLN A 79 -5.73 -13.04 0.96
CA GLN A 79 -6.22 -14.31 1.51
C GLN A 79 -7.44 -14.13 2.42
N GLY A 80 -8.54 -14.85 2.16
CA GLY A 80 -9.77 -14.78 2.96
C GLY A 80 -10.69 -13.59 2.65
N LEU A 81 -10.24 -12.64 1.81
CA LEU A 81 -11.09 -11.55 1.32
C LEU A 81 -11.96 -12.04 0.16
N GLY A 82 -13.24 -11.68 0.20
CA GLY A 82 -14.24 -12.05 -0.78
C GLY A 82 -14.55 -10.91 -1.77
N PRO A 83 -15.43 -11.17 -2.75
CA PRO A 83 -15.85 -10.17 -3.74
C PRO A 83 -16.79 -9.10 -3.15
N ASP A 84 -17.11 -9.18 -1.87
CA ASP A 84 -17.94 -8.22 -1.13
C ASP A 84 -17.22 -6.92 -0.78
N LEU A 85 -15.90 -6.84 -0.97
CA LEU A 85 -15.12 -5.64 -0.71
C LEU A 85 -15.64 -4.45 -1.52
N GLN A 86 -16.02 -3.40 -0.82
CA GLN A 86 -16.34 -2.10 -1.39
C GLN A 86 -15.22 -1.12 -1.07
N TRP A 87 -14.70 -0.48 -2.11
CA TRP A 87 -13.61 0.47 -1.99
C TRP A 87 -14.14 1.89 -1.89
N ARG A 88 -13.59 2.64 -0.95
CA ARG A 88 -13.80 4.08 -0.83
C ARG A 88 -12.47 4.79 -0.87
N ARG A 89 -12.47 6.00 -1.41
CA ARG A 89 -11.34 6.92 -1.25
C ARG A 89 -11.65 7.82 -0.08
N VAL A 90 -10.71 7.94 0.85
CA VAL A 90 -10.83 8.82 2.01
C VAL A 90 -9.58 9.68 2.13
N ARG A 91 -9.68 10.79 2.84
CA ARG A 91 -8.55 11.61 3.24
C ARG A 91 -8.31 11.45 4.73
N LEU A 92 -7.08 11.11 5.08
CA LEU A 92 -6.61 11.03 6.46
C LEU A 92 -5.68 12.19 6.73
N ASP A 93 -5.83 12.88 7.86
CA ASP A 93 -4.74 13.71 8.35
C ASP A 93 -3.55 12.83 8.82
N THR A 94 -2.42 13.46 9.14
CA THR A 94 -1.20 12.71 9.50
C THR A 94 -1.31 12.00 10.85
N ASP A 95 -2.13 12.51 11.77
CA ASP A 95 -2.37 11.85 13.05
C ASP A 95 -3.20 10.58 12.84
N GLU A 96 -4.21 10.65 11.96
CA GLU A 96 -5.00 9.49 11.52
C GLU A 96 -4.18 8.47 10.75
N VAL A 97 -3.18 8.89 9.95
CA VAL A 97 -2.21 7.95 9.36
C VAL A 97 -1.39 7.27 10.46
N GLY A 98 -1.02 7.99 11.52
CA GLY A 98 -0.36 7.44 12.70
C GLY A 98 -1.19 6.39 13.44
N GLU A 99 -2.52 6.49 13.38
CA GLU A 99 -3.48 5.57 14.00
C GLU A 99 -3.77 4.31 13.15
N LEU A 100 -3.31 4.25 11.90
CA LEU A 100 -3.38 3.03 11.09
C LEU A 100 -2.63 1.90 11.79
N LEU A 101 -3.16 0.68 11.68
CA LEU A 101 -2.52 -0.52 12.22
C LEU A 101 -1.73 -1.25 11.13
N TYR A 102 -0.50 -1.67 11.44
CA TYR A 102 0.19 -2.66 10.62
C TYR A 102 -0.55 -4.01 10.65
N ALA A 103 -0.51 -4.73 9.54
CA ALA A 103 -0.84 -6.16 9.49
C ALA A 103 -0.10 -6.95 10.61
N ARG A 104 -0.78 -7.89 11.29
CA ARG A 104 -0.20 -8.70 12.38
C ARG A 104 0.95 -9.60 11.94
N ILE A 105 0.90 -10.04 10.69
CA ILE A 105 1.87 -10.99 10.14
C ILE A 105 2.87 -10.21 9.27
N GLY A 106 4.14 -10.41 9.56
CA GLY A 106 5.30 -9.76 8.93
C GLY A 106 6.41 -9.62 9.96
N ALA A 107 7.67 -9.88 9.60
CA ALA A 107 8.75 -9.91 10.59
C ALA A 107 9.09 -8.51 11.14
N ALA A 108 9.08 -7.49 10.28
CA ALA A 108 9.56 -6.15 10.64
C ALA A 108 8.57 -5.32 11.46
N TRP A 109 7.29 -5.29 11.07
CA TRP A 109 6.31 -4.36 11.67
C TRP A 109 5.99 -4.63 13.14
N PRO A 110 5.83 -5.89 13.59
CA PRO A 110 5.67 -6.21 15.01
C PRO A 110 6.91 -5.89 15.85
N LEU A 111 8.12 -5.86 15.25
CA LEU A 111 9.32 -5.40 15.95
C LEU A 111 9.32 -3.87 16.12
N LEU A 112 8.85 -3.14 15.12
CA LEU A 112 8.76 -1.67 15.16
C LEU A 112 7.61 -1.16 16.03
N ALA A 113 6.49 -1.89 16.11
CA ALA A 113 5.32 -1.48 16.89
C ALA A 113 4.77 -2.63 17.75
N PRO A 114 5.55 -3.15 18.72
CA PRO A 114 5.19 -4.33 19.51
C PRO A 114 4.01 -4.08 20.46
N ALA A 115 3.79 -2.85 20.91
CA ALA A 115 2.76 -2.56 21.92
C ALA A 115 1.39 -2.31 21.29
N THR A 116 1.33 -1.57 20.19
CA THR A 116 0.09 -1.03 19.64
C THR A 116 -0.20 -1.45 18.20
N ARG A 117 0.83 -1.91 17.47
CA ARG A 117 0.82 -2.07 16.00
C ARG A 117 0.57 -0.78 15.22
N LYS A 118 0.48 0.38 15.87
CA LYS A 118 0.20 1.64 15.21
C LYS A 118 1.40 2.13 14.41
N VAL A 119 1.13 2.82 13.31
CA VAL A 119 2.17 3.46 12.50
C VAL A 119 2.96 4.48 13.32
N ALA A 120 2.31 5.24 14.21
CA ALA A 120 2.97 6.22 15.07
C ALA A 120 4.07 5.61 15.97
N GLU A 121 3.81 4.44 16.54
CA GLU A 121 4.82 3.70 17.32
C GLU A 121 5.98 3.26 16.42
N GLY A 122 5.65 2.69 15.25
CA GLY A 122 6.66 2.27 14.28
C GLY A 122 7.54 3.43 13.79
N ALA A 123 6.96 4.61 13.54
CA ALA A 123 7.68 5.80 13.13
C ALA A 123 8.60 6.32 14.24
N THR A 124 8.18 6.23 15.49
CA THR A 124 9.05 6.57 16.64
C THR A 124 10.26 5.62 16.71
N ASN A 125 10.04 4.33 16.46
CA ASN A 125 11.04 3.28 16.64
C ASN A 125 11.98 3.07 15.43
N ILE A 126 11.60 3.50 14.23
CA ILE A 126 12.30 3.20 12.98
C ILE A 126 13.78 3.63 12.94
N GLY A 127 14.15 4.68 13.70
CA GLY A 127 15.52 5.17 13.75
C GLY A 127 16.45 4.40 14.70
N HIS A 128 15.92 3.52 15.55
CA HIS A 128 16.69 2.91 16.63
C HIS A 128 16.35 1.44 16.95
N VAL A 129 15.24 0.91 16.41
CA VAL A 129 14.91 -0.52 16.46
C VAL A 129 15.25 -1.14 15.10
N PHE A 130 16.15 -2.12 15.10
CA PHE A 130 16.61 -2.79 13.89
C PHE A 130 15.75 -4.02 13.57
N THR A 131 15.17 -4.07 12.37
CA THR A 131 14.24 -5.15 11.96
C THR A 131 14.93 -6.40 11.43
N GLY A 132 16.25 -6.34 11.19
CA GLY A 132 17.00 -7.47 10.62
C GLY A 132 16.87 -7.62 9.09
N ASP A 133 16.19 -6.69 8.43
CA ASP A 133 15.99 -6.65 6.98
C ASP A 133 16.13 -5.22 6.43
N SER A 134 15.71 -4.98 5.18
CA SER A 134 15.81 -3.67 4.54
C SER A 134 14.73 -2.66 4.99
N THR A 135 13.81 -3.03 5.88
CA THR A 135 12.63 -2.21 6.22
C THR A 135 13.01 -0.82 6.74
N ASN A 136 13.93 -0.73 7.71
CA ASN A 136 14.42 0.56 8.21
C ASN A 136 14.92 1.47 7.08
N MET A 137 15.73 0.91 6.16
CA MET A 137 16.30 1.67 5.05
C MET A 137 15.26 2.09 4.02
N VAL A 138 14.29 1.24 3.73
CA VAL A 138 13.18 1.58 2.81
C VAL A 138 12.36 2.74 3.37
N VAL A 139 11.99 2.70 4.65
CA VAL A 139 11.22 3.79 5.29
C VAL A 139 12.01 5.09 5.27
N LEU A 140 13.28 5.07 5.69
CA LEU A 140 14.11 6.27 5.74
C LEU A 140 14.40 6.84 4.35
N SER A 141 14.54 5.98 3.33
CA SER A 141 14.69 6.41 1.94
C SER A 141 13.43 7.09 1.43
N LEU A 142 12.24 6.55 1.75
CA LEU A 142 10.96 7.16 1.41
C LEU A 142 10.77 8.51 2.12
N ALA A 143 11.06 8.59 3.42
CA ALA A 143 10.99 9.84 4.19
C ALA A 143 11.92 10.91 3.59
N SER A 144 13.16 10.55 3.29
CA SER A 144 14.09 11.45 2.59
C SER A 144 13.55 11.90 1.23
N GLY A 145 12.95 10.99 0.46
CA GLY A 145 12.30 11.32 -0.82
C GLY A 145 11.16 12.33 -0.67
N ILE A 146 10.32 12.16 0.34
CA ILE A 146 9.20 13.06 0.67
C ILE A 146 9.71 14.44 1.11
N CYS A 147 10.78 14.47 1.90
CA CYS A 147 11.39 15.70 2.39
C CYS A 147 11.96 16.54 1.24
N HIS A 148 12.61 15.89 0.26
CA HIS A 148 13.35 16.57 -0.81
C HIS A 148 12.64 16.64 -2.17
N SER A 149 11.41 16.11 -2.29
CA SER A 149 10.71 16.05 -3.57
C SER A 149 9.21 16.33 -3.41
N ASP A 150 8.63 16.98 -4.42
CA ASP A 150 7.17 17.13 -4.55
C ASP A 150 6.55 16.00 -5.39
N LYS A 151 7.29 14.89 -5.60
CA LYS A 151 6.74 13.70 -6.26
C LYS A 151 5.55 13.18 -5.48
N LYS A 152 4.47 12.88 -6.19
CA LYS A 152 3.28 12.25 -5.61
C LYS A 152 3.68 10.89 -5.01
N VAL A 153 3.39 10.71 -3.73
CA VAL A 153 3.45 9.40 -3.07
C VAL A 153 2.18 8.63 -3.45
N PRO A 154 2.27 7.39 -3.94
CA PRO A 154 1.06 6.62 -4.23
C PRO A 154 0.28 6.34 -2.96
N GLU A 155 -1.05 6.27 -3.10
CA GLU A 155 -1.99 6.15 -1.99
C GLU A 155 -1.75 4.87 -1.15
N ILE A 156 -1.96 4.97 0.17
CA ILE A 156 -2.00 3.80 1.07
C ILE A 156 -3.28 3.01 0.79
N ILE A 157 -3.22 1.68 0.92
CA ILE A 157 -4.37 0.80 0.79
C ILE A 157 -4.59 0.11 2.13
N ALA A 158 -5.76 0.32 2.73
CA ALA A 158 -6.13 -0.20 4.03
C ALA A 158 -7.48 -0.94 3.98
N LEU A 159 -7.71 -1.77 4.99
CA LEU A 159 -8.97 -2.46 5.21
C LEU A 159 -9.58 -1.97 6.51
N ARG A 160 -10.90 -1.77 6.51
CA ARG A 160 -11.64 -1.49 7.73
C ARG A 160 -11.96 -2.78 8.46
N GLY A 161 -11.31 -2.98 9.60
CA GLY A 161 -11.53 -4.11 10.50
C GLY A 161 -12.93 -4.09 11.13
N PRO A 162 -13.38 -5.23 11.70
CA PRO A 162 -14.69 -5.32 12.37
C PRO A 162 -14.85 -4.39 13.58
N ASP A 163 -13.74 -4.03 14.22
CA ASP A 163 -13.64 -3.08 15.33
C ASP A 163 -13.64 -1.60 14.88
N GLY A 164 -13.69 -1.36 13.57
CA GLY A 164 -13.69 -0.04 12.97
C GLY A 164 -12.30 0.55 12.72
N HIS A 165 -11.22 -0.09 13.22
CA HIS A 165 -9.85 0.34 12.94
C HIS A 165 -9.48 0.10 11.48
N LEU A 166 -8.53 0.89 10.98
CA LEU A 166 -7.96 0.71 9.64
C LEU A 166 -6.65 -0.06 9.74
N VAL A 167 -6.57 -1.20 9.06
CA VAL A 167 -5.38 -2.04 9.01
C VAL A 167 -4.77 -1.95 7.62
N ILE A 168 -3.48 -1.68 7.53
CA ILE A 168 -2.77 -1.50 6.26
C ILE A 168 -2.67 -2.84 5.54
N LEU A 169 -3.22 -2.89 4.33
CA LEU A 169 -3.08 -3.99 3.38
C LEU A 169 -1.82 -3.79 2.52
N GLU A 170 -1.58 -2.56 2.08
CA GLU A 170 -0.37 -2.17 1.35
C GLU A 170 0.03 -0.73 1.72
N GLY A 171 1.34 -0.49 1.80
CA GLY A 171 1.90 0.84 2.07
C GLY A 171 2.45 1.04 3.48
N HIS A 172 2.75 -0.02 4.24
CA HIS A 172 3.29 0.07 5.61
C HIS A 172 4.50 1.02 5.71
N ALA A 173 5.48 0.85 4.81
CA ALA A 173 6.67 1.69 4.81
C ALA A 173 6.36 3.16 4.49
N ARG A 174 5.42 3.40 3.58
CA ARG A 174 5.00 4.76 3.19
C ARG A 174 4.19 5.44 4.28
N ALA A 175 3.28 4.73 4.94
CA ALA A 175 2.55 5.26 6.08
C ALA A 175 3.53 5.72 7.18
N THR A 176 4.55 4.90 7.46
CA THR A 176 5.62 5.25 8.41
C THR A 176 6.38 6.50 7.97
N ALA A 177 6.80 6.57 6.70
CA ALA A 177 7.51 7.71 6.16
C ALA A 177 6.67 9.00 6.13
N ILE A 178 5.36 8.90 5.87
CA ILE A 178 4.40 10.02 5.92
C ILE A 178 4.32 10.57 7.35
N VAL A 179 4.30 9.73 8.38
CA VAL A 179 4.31 10.17 9.78
C VAL A 179 5.62 10.87 10.15
N LEU A 180 6.78 10.34 9.70
CA LEU A 180 8.07 11.01 9.91
C LEU A 180 8.12 12.41 9.29
N GLU A 181 7.52 12.57 8.11
CA GLU A 181 7.52 13.81 7.33
C GLU A 181 6.15 14.50 7.35
N ALA A 182 5.41 14.39 8.45
CA ALA A 182 4.01 14.83 8.55
C ALA A 182 3.79 16.29 8.12
N HIS A 183 4.76 17.17 8.40
CA HIS A 183 4.73 18.58 8.01
C HIS A 183 4.64 18.82 6.49
N ARG A 184 4.98 17.83 5.66
CA ARG A 184 4.86 17.87 4.19
C ARG A 184 3.42 17.60 3.72
N PHE A 185 2.56 17.09 4.59
CA PHE A 185 1.16 16.76 4.29
C PHE A 185 0.17 17.56 5.17
N PRO A 186 0.19 18.91 5.14
CA PRO A 186 -0.68 19.73 5.98
C PRO A 186 -2.17 19.60 5.65
N LYS A 187 -2.50 18.97 4.51
CA LYS A 187 -3.87 18.66 4.08
C LYS A 187 -4.19 17.16 4.20
N GLY A 188 -3.31 16.38 4.83
CA GLY A 188 -3.43 14.94 4.88
C GLY A 188 -3.07 14.24 3.56
N VAL A 189 -3.37 12.95 3.50
CA VAL A 189 -3.12 12.05 2.36
C VAL A 189 -4.38 11.31 1.98
N ASP A 190 -4.51 11.00 0.70
CA ASP A 190 -5.59 10.16 0.21
C ASP A 190 -5.24 8.68 0.41
N VAL A 191 -6.22 7.90 0.88
CA VAL A 191 -6.10 6.47 1.19
C VAL A 191 -7.28 5.73 0.58
N PHE A 192 -7.03 4.54 0.05
CA PHE A 192 -8.10 3.62 -0.34
C PHE A 192 -8.45 2.72 0.84
N VAL A 193 -9.73 2.69 1.21
CA VAL A 193 -10.24 1.85 2.30
C VAL A 193 -11.21 0.83 1.72
N GLY A 194 -10.85 -0.45 1.83
CA GLY A 194 -11.71 -1.58 1.53
C GLY A 194 -12.51 -1.98 2.76
N ALA A 195 -13.80 -2.23 2.60
CA ALA A 195 -14.67 -2.71 3.66
C ALA A 195 -15.64 -3.75 3.12
N GLY A 196 -15.93 -4.77 3.92
CA GLY A 196 -16.88 -5.84 3.57
C GLY A 196 -16.89 -6.92 4.66
N PRO A 197 -17.96 -7.72 4.76
CA PRO A 197 -18.05 -8.84 5.70
C PRO A 197 -16.83 -9.77 5.70
N SER A 198 -16.21 -10.00 4.53
CA SER A 198 -15.05 -10.88 4.39
C SER A 198 -13.78 -10.38 5.08
N VAL A 199 -13.67 -9.08 5.41
CA VAL A 199 -12.49 -8.54 6.09
C VAL A 199 -12.23 -9.23 7.42
N ALA A 200 -13.28 -9.66 8.12
CA ALA A 200 -13.16 -10.44 9.37
C ALA A 200 -12.40 -11.77 9.21
N ASN A 201 -12.30 -12.30 7.99
CA ASN A 201 -11.60 -13.54 7.67
C ASN A 201 -10.15 -13.29 7.20
N TRP A 202 -9.72 -12.03 7.06
CA TRP A 202 -8.38 -11.70 6.62
C TRP A 202 -7.37 -12.07 7.72
N PRO A 203 -6.42 -13.00 7.48
CA PRO A 203 -5.59 -13.57 8.54
C PRO A 203 -4.55 -12.60 9.12
N TYR A 204 -4.46 -11.40 8.56
CA TYR A 204 -3.50 -10.36 8.93
C TYR A 204 -4.10 -9.26 9.84
N LEU A 205 -5.40 -9.30 10.15
CA LEU A 205 -6.05 -8.41 11.13
C LEU A 205 -5.47 -8.55 12.53
#